data_AF-A0AAW7VZI9-F1
#
_entry.id   AF-A0AAW7VZI9-F1
#
_cell.length_a   1.000
_cell.length_b   1.000
_cell.length_c   1.000
_cell.angle_alpha   90.00
_cell.angle_beta   90.00
_cell.angle_gamma   90.00
#
_symmetry.space_group_name_H-M   'P 1'
#
loop_
_entity.id
_entity.type
_entity.pdbx_description
1 polymer ?
#
loop_
_entity_poly.entity_id
_entity_poly.type
_entity_poly.pdbx_seq_one_letter_code
_entity_poly.pdbx_strand_id
1 'polypeptide(L)'
;MKISIEKIGKIHHSDIIIDGLTIIAGKNSTGKSTVSKSLFAIFNSFYKITQTYRSYKERAIKSRILDLDNYFDIFFFNENPIDLNKVVLKLISTQTEDDIKKVLNLYSLNEQLSESNFQKLILAIYKINQSTMQQVLYEETNNYFESEFSSNINNVNSKHEIGSIKLKIKNEQIETYFQNDKLIDIPNFFSLNFKPIYIDDPFIIDTINQTDFRMFRSDSETNRTHRQVILSQYNKKESENPIDKIIIKEDIQIIHSNYL
;
A
#
# COMPACT_ATOMS: atom_id res chain seq x y z
N MET A 1 -14.50 -6.94 -16.87
CA MET A 1 -14.44 -7.02 -15.38
C MET A 1 -15.83 -6.80 -14.82
N LYS A 2 -16.16 -7.30 -13.62
CA LYS A 2 -17.42 -6.99 -12.93
C LYS A 2 -17.14 -6.60 -11.48
N ILE A 3 -17.73 -5.51 -11.02
CA ILE A 3 -17.78 -5.16 -9.60
C ILE A 3 -19.21 -5.31 -9.08
N SER A 4 -19.37 -6.00 -7.97
CA SER A 4 -20.63 -6.16 -7.24
C SER A 4 -20.48 -5.50 -5.88
N ILE A 5 -21.42 -4.62 -5.54
CA ILE A 5 -21.43 -3.87 -4.28
C ILE A 5 -22.76 -4.11 -3.61
N GLU A 6 -22.73 -4.53 -2.34
CA GLU A 6 -23.90 -4.77 -1.52
C GLU A 6 -23.76 -4.09 -0.17
N LYS A 7 -24.71 -3.22 0.18
CA LYS A 7 -24.81 -2.52 1.46
C LYS A 7 -23.51 -1.78 1.85
N ILE A 8 -22.98 -1.00 0.92
CA ILE A 8 -21.78 -0.15 1.12
C ILE A 8 -22.13 1.31 0.81
N GLY A 9 -21.75 2.23 1.69
CA GLY A 9 -22.00 3.66 1.54
C GLY A 9 -23.47 3.96 1.21
N LYS A 10 -23.74 4.54 0.04
CA LYS A 10 -25.12 4.83 -0.41
C LYS A 10 -25.75 3.71 -1.25
N ILE A 11 -24.99 2.68 -1.60
CA ILE A 11 -25.44 1.58 -2.46
C ILE A 11 -26.01 0.47 -1.60
N HIS A 12 -27.27 0.10 -1.85
CA HIS A 12 -27.87 -1.11 -1.27
C HIS A 12 -27.45 -2.35 -2.07
N HIS A 13 -27.58 -2.31 -3.40
CA HIS A 13 -27.09 -3.34 -4.30
C HIS A 13 -26.75 -2.73 -5.66
N SER A 14 -25.63 -3.12 -6.26
CA SER A 14 -25.25 -2.73 -7.62
C SER A 14 -24.30 -3.75 -8.22
N ASP A 15 -24.59 -4.16 -9.45
CA ASP A 15 -23.75 -4.99 -10.29
C ASP A 15 -23.33 -4.20 -11.52
N ILE A 16 -22.02 -3.95 -11.68
CA ILE A 16 -21.49 -3.09 -12.73
C ILE A 16 -20.46 -3.86 -13.55
N ILE A 17 -20.71 -3.96 -14.86
CA ILE A 17 -19.75 -4.48 -15.82
C ILE A 17 -18.83 -3.34 -16.25
N ILE A 18 -17.52 -3.58 -16.18
CA ILE A 18 -16.49 -2.65 -16.63
C ILE A 18 -15.79 -3.31 -17.81
N ASP A 19 -16.01 -2.73 -18.99
CA ASP A 19 -15.48 -3.19 -20.28
C ASP A 19 -14.99 -2.00 -21.12
N GLY A 20 -13.77 -2.11 -21.64
CA GLY A 20 -13.08 -1.04 -22.37
C GLY A 20 -13.25 0.35 -21.73
N LEU A 21 -14.09 1.18 -22.35
CA LEU A 21 -14.57 2.46 -21.82
C LEU A 21 -15.95 2.29 -21.18
N THR A 22 -16.04 2.53 -19.88
CA THR A 22 -17.30 2.44 -19.12
C THR A 22 -17.61 3.78 -18.46
N ILE A 23 -18.82 4.31 -18.70
CA ILE A 23 -19.27 5.58 -18.13
C ILE A 23 -20.33 5.31 -17.05
N ILE A 24 -20.05 5.76 -15.82
CA ILE A 24 -21.00 5.69 -14.70
C ILE A 24 -21.55 7.10 -14.44
N ALA A 25 -22.79 7.35 -14.85
CA ALA A 25 -23.46 8.63 -14.72
C ALA A 25 -24.73 8.53 -13.86
N GLY A 26 -25.19 9.66 -13.32
CA GLY A 26 -26.35 9.73 -12.43
C GLY A 26 -26.35 11.02 -11.62
N LYS A 27 -27.46 11.32 -10.93
CA LYS A 27 -27.58 12.51 -10.07
C LYS A 27 -26.53 12.52 -8.96
N ASN A 28 -26.26 13.67 -8.37
CA ASN A 28 -25.40 13.76 -7.19
C ASN A 28 -25.95 12.88 -6.06
N SER A 29 -25.04 12.33 -5.25
CA SER A 29 -25.39 11.48 -4.11
C SER A 29 -26.08 10.14 -4.43
N THR A 30 -26.01 9.64 -5.67
CA THR A 30 -26.58 8.33 -6.07
C THR A 30 -25.63 7.14 -5.90
N GLY A 31 -24.43 7.35 -5.35
CA GLY A 31 -23.45 6.28 -5.13
C GLY A 31 -22.33 6.18 -6.18
N LYS A 32 -22.26 7.09 -7.16
CA LYS A 32 -21.15 7.12 -8.14
C LYS A 32 -19.76 7.08 -7.48
N SER A 33 -19.51 7.96 -6.51
CA SER A 33 -18.25 7.97 -5.75
C SER A 33 -18.06 6.69 -4.93
N THR A 34 -19.13 6.06 -4.44
CA THR A 34 -19.03 4.77 -3.72
C THR A 34 -18.42 3.70 -4.64
N VAL A 35 -18.83 3.63 -5.91
CA VAL A 35 -18.22 2.70 -6.88
C VAL A 35 -16.74 3.00 -7.06
N SER A 36 -16.38 4.26 -7.32
CA SER A 36 -14.98 4.67 -7.54
C SER A 36 -14.10 4.40 -6.32
N LYS A 37 -14.60 4.68 -5.11
CA LYS A 37 -13.93 4.41 -3.83
C LYS A 37 -13.72 2.91 -3.60
N SER A 38 -14.74 2.10 -3.87
CA SER A 38 -14.65 0.64 -3.77
C SER A 38 -13.59 0.07 -4.74
N LEU A 39 -13.59 0.52 -5.99
CA LEU A 39 -12.57 0.15 -6.97
C LEU A 39 -11.18 0.59 -6.48
N PHE A 40 -11.03 1.83 -6.03
CA PHE A 40 -9.77 2.35 -5.51
C PHE A 40 -9.24 1.47 -4.38
N ALA A 41 -10.04 1.24 -3.35
CA ALA A 41 -9.64 0.48 -2.18
C ALA A 41 -9.28 -0.97 -2.56
N ILE A 42 -10.08 -1.66 -3.38
CA ILE A 42 -9.73 -3.02 -3.83
C ILE A 42 -8.43 -3.03 -4.62
N PHE A 43 -8.32 -2.20 -5.67
CA PHE A 43 -7.13 -2.25 -6.52
C PHE A 43 -5.85 -1.93 -5.75
N ASN A 44 -5.90 -1.02 -4.77
CA ASN A 44 -4.74 -0.70 -3.95
C ASN A 44 -4.43 -1.76 -2.89
N SER A 45 -5.45 -2.31 -2.24
CA SER A 45 -5.28 -3.32 -1.17
C SER A 45 -4.65 -4.61 -1.71
N PHE A 46 -5.08 -5.04 -2.90
CA PHE A 46 -4.65 -6.30 -3.49
C PHE A 46 -3.54 -6.15 -4.54
N TYR A 47 -2.91 -4.96 -4.65
CA TYR A 47 -1.79 -4.75 -5.56
C TYR A 47 -0.50 -5.39 -5.04
N LYS A 48 0.07 -6.29 -5.86
CA LYS A 48 1.39 -6.92 -5.61
C LYS A 48 1.54 -7.39 -4.16
N ILE A 49 0.60 -8.22 -3.68
CA ILE A 49 0.42 -8.56 -2.26
C ILE A 49 1.73 -9.05 -1.63
N THR A 50 2.43 -9.97 -2.30
CA THR A 50 3.69 -10.54 -1.80
C THR A 50 4.79 -9.48 -1.68
N GLN A 51 4.92 -8.59 -2.66
CA GLN A 51 5.90 -7.50 -2.64
C GLN A 51 5.55 -6.46 -1.56
N THR A 52 4.26 -6.14 -1.43
CA THR A 52 3.75 -5.22 -0.41
C THR A 52 4.01 -5.76 0.99
N TYR A 53 3.73 -7.04 1.24
CA TYR A 53 4.05 -7.72 2.51
C TYR A 53 5.55 -7.67 2.84
N ARG A 54 6.40 -8.01 1.86
CA ARG A 54 7.86 -7.92 2.02
C ARG A 54 8.33 -6.50 2.34
N SER A 55 7.81 -5.51 1.63
CA SER A 55 8.14 -4.08 1.87
C SER A 55 7.71 -3.62 3.26
N TYR A 56 6.55 -4.09 3.76
CA TYR A 56 6.12 -3.80 5.13
C TYR A 56 7.06 -4.39 6.18
N LYS A 57 7.52 -5.64 5.99
CA LYS A 57 8.55 -6.23 6.86
C LYS A 57 9.86 -5.46 6.82
N GLU A 58 10.34 -5.12 5.62
CA GLU A 58 11.54 -4.29 5.41
C GLU A 58 11.46 -2.98 6.20
N ARG A 59 10.36 -2.25 6.03
CA ARG A 59 10.14 -0.96 6.70
C ARG A 59 10.03 -1.10 8.21
N ALA A 60 9.32 -2.12 8.70
CA ALA A 60 9.16 -2.36 10.13
C ALA A 60 10.51 -2.66 10.81
N ILE A 61 11.33 -3.53 10.21
CA ILE A 61 12.67 -3.83 10.74
C ILE A 61 13.57 -2.60 10.65
N LYS A 62 13.58 -1.90 9.51
CA LYS A 62 14.33 -0.65 9.33
C LYS A 62 13.96 0.37 10.42
N SER A 63 12.68 0.55 10.71
CA SER A 63 12.22 1.44 11.79
C SER A 63 12.78 1.05 13.14
N ARG A 64 12.78 -0.25 13.50
CA ARG A 64 13.35 -0.70 14.79
C ARG A 64 14.85 -0.46 14.92
N ILE A 65 15.58 -0.47 13.81
CA ILE A 65 17.00 -0.15 13.79
C ILE A 65 17.22 1.36 13.84
N LEU A 66 16.38 2.15 13.16
CA LEU A 66 16.43 3.62 13.19
C LEU A 66 16.08 4.19 14.57
N ASP A 67 15.22 3.51 15.33
CA ASP A 67 14.80 3.89 16.69
C ASP A 67 15.92 3.66 17.74
N LEU A 68 17.09 3.13 17.35
CA LEU A 68 18.21 2.92 18.28
C LEU A 68 18.90 4.26 18.59
N ASP A 69 19.13 4.53 19.88
CA ASP A 69 19.77 5.77 20.34
C ASP A 69 21.15 6.02 19.68
N ASN A 70 21.91 4.95 19.43
CA ASN A 70 23.25 5.01 18.83
C ASN A 70 23.24 4.79 17.31
N TYR A 71 22.09 4.92 16.63
CA TYR A 71 21.96 4.61 15.21
C TYR A 71 22.98 5.37 14.34
N PHE A 72 23.13 6.69 14.56
CA PHE A 72 24.07 7.49 13.77
C PHE A 72 25.52 7.06 13.98
N ASP A 73 25.91 6.76 15.22
CA ASP A 73 27.26 6.32 15.54
C ASP A 73 27.59 4.97 14.87
N ILE A 74 26.62 4.05 14.90
CA ILE A 74 26.77 2.69 14.35
C ILE A 74 26.81 2.68 12.82
N PHE A 75 25.86 3.39 12.18
CA PHE A 75 25.60 3.26 10.74
C PHE A 75 26.23 4.37 9.89
N PHE A 76 26.60 5.52 10.48
CA PHE A 76 27.15 6.66 9.73
C PHE A 76 28.56 7.07 10.15
N PHE A 77 28.84 7.15 11.46
CA PHE A 77 30.12 7.69 11.96
C PHE A 77 31.19 6.62 12.25
N ASN A 78 30.85 5.33 12.07
CA ASN A 78 31.79 4.23 12.21
C ASN A 78 32.83 4.22 11.07
N GLU A 79 34.08 3.83 11.36
CA GLU A 79 35.18 3.72 10.38
C GLU A 79 34.81 2.79 9.20
N ASN A 80 33.97 1.78 9.46
CA ASN A 80 33.37 0.92 8.46
C ASN A 80 31.84 1.02 8.54
N PRO A 81 31.21 1.94 7.79
CA PRO A 81 29.76 2.15 7.85
C PRO A 81 29.01 0.89 7.40
N ILE A 82 28.03 0.49 8.20
CA ILE A 82 27.22 -0.69 7.94
C ILE A 82 26.10 -0.32 6.95
N ASP A 83 25.98 -1.07 5.86
CA ASP A 83 24.86 -0.92 4.93
C ASP A 83 23.57 -1.49 5.55
N LEU A 84 22.73 -0.58 6.08
CA LEU A 84 21.45 -0.91 6.70
C LEU A 84 20.56 -1.79 5.81
N ASN A 85 20.55 -1.54 4.50
CA ASN A 85 19.70 -2.31 3.58
C ASN A 85 20.15 -3.77 3.52
N LYS A 86 21.47 -4.04 3.52
CA LYS A 86 22.01 -5.40 3.58
C LYS A 86 21.70 -6.10 4.90
N VAL A 87 21.71 -5.37 6.01
CA VAL A 87 21.31 -5.90 7.33
C VAL A 87 19.84 -6.32 7.30
N VAL A 88 18.96 -5.39 6.92
CA VAL A 88 17.50 -5.61 6.85
C VAL A 88 17.14 -6.78 5.93
N LEU A 89 17.77 -6.87 4.75
CA LEU A 89 17.54 -7.97 3.80
C LEU A 89 17.83 -9.36 4.40
N LYS A 90 18.91 -9.50 5.17
CA LYS A 90 19.24 -10.76 5.86
C LYS A 90 18.26 -11.06 7.00
N LEU A 91 17.82 -10.03 7.72
CA LEU A 91 16.93 -10.18 8.87
C LEU A 91 15.53 -10.66 8.48
N ILE A 92 15.01 -10.28 7.32
CA ILE A 92 13.66 -10.66 6.87
C ILE A 92 13.50 -12.16 6.66
N SER A 93 14.58 -12.83 6.27
CA SER A 93 14.64 -14.28 6.03
C SER A 93 14.84 -15.11 7.29
N THR A 94 15.07 -14.49 8.45
CA THR A 94 15.30 -15.22 9.71
C THR A 94 14.00 -15.74 10.32
N GLN A 95 14.08 -16.90 10.98
CA GLN A 95 12.91 -17.58 11.56
C GLN A 95 12.99 -17.68 13.08
N THR A 96 14.20 -17.77 13.65
CA THR A 96 14.42 -17.91 15.09
C THR A 96 15.17 -16.72 15.67
N GLU A 97 15.07 -16.52 16.98
CA GLU A 97 15.86 -15.50 17.69
C GLU A 97 17.37 -15.72 17.55
N ASP A 98 17.82 -16.98 17.48
CA ASP A 98 19.23 -17.33 17.27
C ASP A 98 19.72 -16.93 15.87
N ASP A 99 18.90 -17.12 14.84
CA ASP A 99 19.23 -16.66 13.48
C ASP A 99 19.35 -15.13 13.41
N ILE A 100 18.44 -14.42 14.08
CA ILE A 100 18.47 -12.95 14.18
C ILE A 100 19.76 -12.54 14.88
N LYS A 101 20.09 -13.17 16.03
CA LYS A 101 21.31 -12.90 16.79
C LYS A 101 22.56 -13.12 15.94
N LYS A 102 22.64 -14.23 15.18
CA LYS A 102 23.74 -14.49 14.25
C LYS A 102 23.88 -13.36 13.22
N VAL A 103 22.78 -12.95 12.60
CA VAL A 103 22.81 -11.87 11.60
C VAL A 103 23.29 -10.55 12.21
N LEU A 104 22.79 -10.17 13.39
CA LEU A 104 23.21 -8.92 14.04
C LEU A 104 24.69 -8.97 14.46
N ASN A 105 25.18 -10.12 14.94
CA ASN A 105 26.59 -10.32 15.32
C ASN A 105 27.55 -10.23 14.13
N LEU A 106 27.13 -10.61 12.91
CA LEU A 106 27.95 -10.44 11.69
C LEU A 106 28.30 -8.98 11.41
N TYR A 107 27.55 -8.04 11.98
CA TYR A 107 27.76 -6.60 11.85
C TYR A 107 28.23 -5.98 13.19
N SER A 108 28.72 -6.79 14.13
CA SER A 108 29.23 -6.35 15.44
C SER A 108 28.24 -5.54 16.29
N LEU A 109 26.93 -5.68 16.04
CA LEU A 109 25.90 -4.92 16.76
C LEU A 109 25.77 -5.34 18.23
N ASN A 110 26.23 -6.54 18.59
CA ASN A 110 26.30 -7.02 19.97
C ASN A 110 27.35 -6.28 20.82
N GLU A 111 28.38 -5.72 20.18
CA GLU A 111 29.43 -4.96 20.87
C GLU A 111 29.09 -3.47 20.94
N GLN A 112 28.28 -2.99 20.00
CA GLN A 112 27.90 -1.58 19.87
C GLN A 112 26.62 -1.21 20.62
N LEU A 113 25.77 -2.20 20.94
CA LEU A 113 24.54 -2.02 21.68
C LEU A 113 24.68 -2.55 23.11
N SER A 114 23.96 -1.92 24.04
CA SER A 114 23.80 -2.50 25.38
C SER A 114 23.04 -3.82 25.31
N GLU A 115 23.34 -4.76 26.21
CA GLU A 115 22.69 -6.09 26.24
C GLU A 115 21.15 -5.97 26.25
N SER A 116 20.61 -5.01 27.02
CA SER A 116 19.16 -4.75 27.07
C SER A 116 18.59 -4.33 25.71
N ASN A 117 19.25 -3.39 25.01
CA ASN A 117 18.78 -2.91 23.71
C ASN A 117 18.94 -3.98 22.62
N PHE A 118 20.02 -4.76 22.68
CA PHE A 118 20.26 -5.87 21.78
C PHE A 118 19.16 -6.95 21.88
N GLN A 119 18.83 -7.37 23.10
CA GLN A 119 17.75 -8.33 23.34
C GLN A 119 16.37 -7.79 22.92
N LYS A 120 16.07 -6.52 23.22
CA LYS A 120 14.83 -5.86 22.77
C LYS A 120 14.71 -5.85 21.25
N LEU A 121 15.80 -5.55 20.55
CA LEU A 121 15.82 -5.54 19.08
C LEU A 121 15.58 -6.93 18.51
N ILE A 122 16.21 -7.97 19.06
CA ILE A 122 15.97 -9.37 18.66
C ILE A 122 14.49 -9.74 18.80
N LEU A 123 13.91 -9.49 19.98
CA LEU A 123 12.50 -9.80 20.25
C LEU A 123 11.55 -9.02 19.32
N ALA A 124 11.86 -7.75 19.05
CA ALA A 124 11.06 -6.92 18.14
C ALA A 124 11.09 -7.45 16.70
N ILE A 125 12.28 -7.80 16.19
CA ILE A 125 12.45 -8.38 14.84
C ILE A 125 11.79 -9.75 14.76
N TYR A 126 11.96 -10.60 15.77
CA TYR A 126 11.31 -11.91 15.84
C TYR A 126 9.79 -11.77 15.72
N LYS A 127 9.19 -10.87 16.52
CA LYS A 127 7.74 -10.58 16.44
C LYS A 127 7.30 -10.09 15.06
N ILE A 128 8.10 -9.25 14.38
CA ILE A 128 7.82 -8.83 13.00
C ILE A 128 7.84 -10.03 12.05
N ASN A 129 8.83 -10.91 12.18
CA ASN A 129 8.98 -12.08 11.31
C ASN A 129 7.87 -13.12 11.49
N GLN A 130 7.23 -13.18 12.66
CA GLN A 130 6.07 -14.04 12.92
C GLN A 130 4.76 -13.54 12.28
N SER A 131 4.72 -12.30 11.75
CA SER A 131 3.52 -11.79 11.07
C SER A 131 3.23 -12.53 9.77
N THR A 132 1.97 -12.86 9.51
CA THR A 132 1.58 -13.55 8.26
C THR A 132 1.16 -12.57 7.17
N MET A 133 1.30 -12.98 5.90
CA MET A 133 0.84 -12.19 4.76
C MET A 133 -0.65 -11.88 4.83
N GLN A 134 -1.46 -12.82 5.32
CA GLN A 134 -2.92 -12.66 5.46
C GLN A 134 -3.27 -11.59 6.51
N GLN A 135 -2.59 -11.58 7.66
CA GLN A 135 -2.79 -10.56 8.69
C GLN A 135 -2.45 -9.16 8.16
N VAL A 136 -1.31 -9.02 7.47
CA VAL A 136 -0.90 -7.74 6.89
C VAL A 136 -1.86 -7.30 5.79
N LEU A 137 -2.31 -8.22 4.94
CA LEU A 137 -3.31 -7.94 3.90
C LEU A 137 -4.64 -7.48 4.51
N TYR A 138 -5.09 -8.12 5.58
CA TYR A 138 -6.32 -7.75 6.28
C TYR A 138 -6.25 -6.32 6.82
N GLU A 139 -5.19 -6.01 7.57
CA GLU A 139 -4.96 -4.67 8.14
C GLU A 139 -4.84 -3.62 7.03
N GLU A 140 -4.09 -3.91 5.98
CA GLU A 140 -3.91 -2.98 4.87
C GLU A 140 -5.21 -2.73 4.09
N THR A 141 -6.00 -3.78 3.86
CA THR A 141 -7.32 -3.66 3.25
C THR A 141 -8.21 -2.78 4.11
N ASN A 142 -8.29 -3.06 5.41
CA ASN A 142 -9.06 -2.23 6.34
C ASN A 142 -8.61 -0.76 6.31
N ASN A 143 -7.30 -0.50 6.30
CA ASN A 143 -6.74 0.85 6.24
C ASN A 143 -7.12 1.62 4.96
N TYR A 144 -7.09 0.99 3.79
CA TYR A 144 -7.52 1.63 2.53
C TYR A 144 -9.01 1.97 2.56
N PHE A 145 -9.84 1.04 3.00
CA PHE A 145 -11.28 1.26 3.09
C PHE A 145 -11.62 2.34 4.11
N GLU A 146 -11.06 2.31 5.31
CA GLU A 146 -11.28 3.34 6.33
C GLU A 146 -10.85 4.73 5.85
N SER A 147 -9.68 4.84 5.22
CA SER A 147 -9.16 6.11 4.72
C SER A 147 -10.04 6.67 3.60
N GLU A 148 -10.38 5.84 2.62
CA GLU A 148 -11.11 6.28 1.43
C GLU A 148 -12.59 6.56 1.72
N PHE A 149 -13.22 5.78 2.61
CA PHE A 149 -14.60 5.96 3.03
C PHE A 149 -14.76 6.87 4.25
N SER A 150 -13.67 7.41 4.79
CA SER A 150 -13.69 8.22 6.01
C SER A 150 -14.41 7.49 7.15
N SER A 151 -14.08 6.21 7.32
CA SER A 151 -14.68 5.28 8.30
C SER A 151 -16.20 5.11 8.20
N ASN A 152 -16.82 5.40 7.04
CA ASN A 152 -18.24 5.16 6.76
C ASN A 152 -18.38 4.18 5.58
N ILE A 153 -18.02 2.93 5.81
CA ILE A 153 -17.92 1.88 4.77
C ILE A 153 -19.29 1.22 4.53
N ASN A 154 -19.96 0.74 5.58
CA ASN A 154 -21.25 0.06 5.47
C ASN A 154 -22.35 1.03 5.02
N ASN A 155 -23.49 0.46 4.62
CA ASN A 155 -24.61 1.26 4.17
C ASN A 155 -25.11 2.21 5.26
N VAL A 156 -25.41 3.45 4.87
CA VAL A 156 -25.88 4.50 5.81
C VAL A 156 -27.16 4.09 6.55
N ASN A 157 -28.00 3.25 5.94
CA ASN A 157 -29.28 2.82 6.51
C ASN A 157 -29.23 1.41 7.13
N SER A 158 -28.14 0.66 6.96
CA SER A 158 -28.01 -0.72 7.44
C SER A 158 -26.61 -1.08 7.92
N LYS A 159 -26.02 -0.20 8.75
CA LYS A 159 -24.64 -0.34 9.27
C LYS A 159 -24.34 -1.65 10.01
N HIS A 160 -25.34 -2.23 10.68
CA HIS A 160 -25.21 -3.49 11.41
C HIS A 160 -25.28 -4.72 10.51
N GLU A 161 -25.72 -4.58 9.27
CA GLU A 161 -25.77 -5.67 8.31
C GLU A 161 -24.41 -5.86 7.64
N ILE A 162 -24.16 -7.07 7.17
CA ILE A 162 -22.95 -7.39 6.42
C ILE A 162 -23.05 -6.72 5.04
N GLY A 163 -22.11 -5.83 4.76
CA GLY A 163 -21.86 -5.29 3.42
C GLY A 163 -20.76 -6.07 2.72
N SER A 164 -20.80 -6.11 1.39
CA SER A 164 -19.78 -6.78 0.59
C SER A 164 -19.39 -6.01 -0.65
N ILE A 165 -18.14 -6.19 -1.06
CA ILE A 165 -17.62 -5.75 -2.35
C ILE A 165 -16.92 -6.93 -2.98
N LYS A 166 -17.30 -7.25 -4.21
CA LYS A 166 -16.75 -8.36 -4.97
C LYS A 166 -16.23 -7.86 -6.30
N LEU A 167 -14.97 -8.14 -6.61
CA LEU A 167 -14.35 -7.81 -7.88
C LEU A 167 -14.05 -9.10 -8.63
N LYS A 168 -14.71 -9.31 -9.77
CA LYS A 168 -14.49 -10.45 -10.65
C LYS A 168 -13.69 -10.06 -11.89
N ILE A 169 -12.55 -10.70 -12.10
CA ILE A 169 -11.71 -10.57 -13.29
C ILE A 169 -11.55 -11.97 -13.89
N LYS A 170 -12.08 -12.15 -15.11
CA LYS A 170 -12.16 -13.47 -15.75
C LYS A 170 -12.85 -14.49 -14.82
N ASN A 171 -12.13 -15.53 -14.39
CA ASN A 171 -12.64 -16.61 -13.53
C ASN A 171 -12.25 -16.44 -12.05
N GLU A 172 -11.47 -15.41 -11.72
CA GLU A 172 -11.01 -15.15 -10.36
C GLU A 172 -11.83 -14.03 -9.72
N GLN A 173 -11.95 -14.06 -8.39
CA GLN A 173 -12.75 -13.10 -7.63
C GLN A 173 -12.05 -12.70 -6.35
N ILE A 174 -12.08 -11.41 -6.05
CA ILE A 174 -11.75 -10.85 -4.73
C ILE A 174 -13.07 -10.59 -4.02
N GLU A 175 -13.17 -10.98 -2.75
CA GLU A 175 -14.34 -10.73 -1.90
C GLU A 175 -13.91 -10.10 -0.58
N THR A 176 -14.56 -9.00 -0.22
CA THR A 176 -14.35 -8.31 1.06
C THR A 176 -15.69 -8.09 1.74
N TYR A 177 -15.76 -8.38 3.04
CA TYR A 177 -16.96 -8.25 3.85
C TYR A 177 -16.75 -7.25 4.99
N PHE A 178 -17.76 -6.43 5.24
CA PHE A 178 -17.70 -5.35 6.22
C PHE A 178 -18.93 -5.37 7.13
N GLN A 179 -18.75 -5.08 8.41
CA GLN A 179 -19.84 -4.87 9.36
C GLN A 179 -19.43 -3.78 10.36
N ASN A 180 -20.35 -2.88 10.71
CA ASN A 180 -20.08 -1.77 11.61
C ASN A 180 -18.87 -0.90 11.20
N ASP A 181 -18.69 -0.69 9.89
CA ASP A 181 -17.58 0.05 9.27
C ASP A 181 -16.20 -0.55 9.52
N LYS A 182 -16.13 -1.86 9.74
CA LYS A 182 -14.89 -2.61 9.86
C LYS A 182 -14.89 -3.78 8.89
N LEU A 183 -13.72 -4.07 8.33
CA LEU A 183 -13.51 -5.33 7.63
C LEU A 183 -13.76 -6.47 8.62
N ILE A 184 -14.40 -7.54 8.17
CA ILE A 184 -14.63 -8.76 8.96
C ILE A 184 -14.05 -10.00 8.28
N ASP A 185 -13.96 -10.03 6.94
CA ASP A 185 -13.44 -11.20 6.22
C ASP A 185 -12.97 -10.88 4.79
N ILE A 186 -12.02 -11.69 4.30
CA ILE A 186 -11.53 -11.76 2.92
C ILE A 186 -11.42 -13.23 2.50
N PRO A 187 -12.54 -13.92 2.18
CA PRO A 187 -12.53 -15.36 1.99
C PRO A 187 -11.88 -15.80 0.67
N ASN A 188 -11.85 -14.92 -0.33
CA ASN A 188 -11.25 -15.20 -1.63
C ASN A 188 -10.54 -13.96 -2.16
N PHE A 189 -9.31 -14.12 -2.64
CA PHE A 189 -8.54 -13.06 -3.24
C PHE A 189 -7.42 -13.59 -4.13
N PHE A 190 -6.93 -12.73 -5.01
CA PHE A 190 -5.72 -12.94 -5.81
C PHE A 190 -4.92 -11.64 -5.89
N SER A 191 -3.63 -11.74 -6.23
CA SER A 191 -2.77 -10.55 -6.35
C SER A 191 -3.00 -9.84 -7.68
N LEU A 192 -3.31 -8.55 -7.63
CA LEU A 192 -3.41 -7.69 -8.79
C LEU A 192 -2.02 -7.19 -9.18
N ASN A 193 -1.74 -7.17 -10.49
CA ASN A 193 -0.46 -6.70 -11.05
C ASN A 193 -0.54 -5.29 -11.63
N PHE A 194 -1.73 -4.68 -11.62
CA PHE A 194 -1.98 -3.34 -12.13
C PHE A 194 -2.54 -2.45 -11.02
N LYS A 195 -2.05 -1.21 -10.97
CA LYS A 195 -2.52 -0.17 -10.05
C LYS A 195 -3.16 0.95 -10.88
N PRO A 196 -4.50 1.09 -10.89
CA PRO A 196 -5.16 2.13 -11.66
C PRO A 196 -4.83 3.53 -11.13
N ILE A 197 -4.88 4.50 -12.03
CA ILE A 197 -4.74 5.93 -11.72
C ILE A 197 -6.15 6.48 -11.46
N TYR A 198 -6.34 7.18 -10.35
CA TYR A 198 -7.64 7.67 -9.90
C TYR A 198 -7.64 9.20 -9.83
N ILE A 199 -8.28 9.84 -10.80
CA ILE A 199 -8.37 11.30 -10.90
C ILE A 199 -9.79 11.73 -10.49
N ASP A 200 -9.91 12.43 -9.37
CA ASP A 200 -11.20 12.98 -8.87
C ASP A 200 -11.30 14.49 -9.11
N ASP A 201 -10.17 15.20 -9.06
CA ASP A 201 -10.07 16.64 -9.33
C ASP A 201 -9.03 16.87 -10.44
N PRO A 202 -9.40 17.40 -11.61
CA PRO A 202 -8.45 17.69 -12.69
C PRO A 202 -7.40 18.74 -12.29
N PHE A 203 -7.71 19.61 -11.32
CA PHE A 203 -6.79 20.64 -10.82
C PHE A 203 -5.86 20.13 -9.72
N ILE A 204 -5.92 18.85 -9.35
CA ILE A 204 -5.01 18.25 -8.37
C ILE A 204 -3.54 18.43 -8.78
N ILE A 205 -3.27 18.51 -10.08
CA ILE A 205 -1.94 18.74 -10.67
C ILE A 205 -1.44 20.15 -10.37
N ASP A 206 -2.33 21.14 -10.25
CA ASP A 206 -1.95 22.54 -10.00
C ASP A 206 -1.49 22.76 -8.56
N THR A 207 -1.93 21.91 -7.62
CA THR A 207 -1.52 21.97 -6.20
C THR A 207 -0.06 21.57 -5.97
N ILE A 208 0.63 21.12 -7.02
CA ILE A 208 1.97 20.53 -6.94
C ILE A 208 3.09 21.59 -6.97
N ASN A 209 2.83 22.76 -7.58
CA ASN A 209 3.79 23.87 -7.61
C ASN A 209 3.88 24.62 -6.26
N GLN A 210 3.05 24.26 -5.29
CA GLN A 210 3.22 24.69 -3.91
C GLN A 210 4.29 23.79 -3.30
N THR A 211 5.52 24.25 -3.39
CA THR A 211 6.71 23.63 -2.78
C THR A 211 6.57 23.61 -1.26
N ASP A 212 5.74 22.72 -0.73
CA ASP A 212 5.90 22.28 0.63
C ASP A 212 7.22 21.52 0.67
N PHE A 213 8.19 22.10 1.36
CA PHE A 213 9.45 21.50 1.76
C PHE A 213 9.16 20.19 2.54
N ARG A 214 8.84 19.10 1.84
CA ARG A 214 8.62 17.75 2.41
C ARG A 214 9.96 17.07 2.67
N MET A 215 10.94 17.80 3.20
CA MET A 215 12.25 17.27 3.61
C MET A 215 12.10 16.26 4.77
N PHE A 216 10.94 16.23 5.43
CA PHE A 216 10.64 15.39 6.59
C PHE A 216 9.40 14.50 6.39
N ARG A 217 9.06 14.10 5.17
CA ARG A 217 8.15 12.95 5.06
C ARG A 217 8.89 11.71 5.51
N SER A 218 8.50 11.18 6.66
CA SER A 218 8.94 9.88 7.13
C SER A 218 8.67 8.83 6.02
N ASP A 219 9.66 7.97 5.76
CA ASP A 219 9.50 6.73 4.96
C ASP A 219 8.32 5.85 5.44
N SER A 220 7.74 6.15 6.62
CA SER A 220 6.56 5.49 7.20
C SER A 220 5.20 5.99 6.73
N GLU A 221 5.08 7.17 6.09
CA GLU A 221 3.79 7.68 5.61
C GLU A 221 3.33 6.92 4.37
N THR A 222 2.32 6.07 4.55
CA THR A 222 1.66 5.34 3.47
C THR A 222 0.48 6.16 2.95
N ASN A 223 0.50 6.44 1.64
CA ASN A 223 -0.58 7.15 0.97
C ASN A 223 -1.77 6.20 0.79
N ARG A 224 -2.88 6.48 1.47
CA ARG A 224 -4.02 5.56 1.58
C ARG A 224 -5.32 6.11 1.00
N THR A 225 -5.36 7.39 0.63
CA THR A 225 -6.46 7.95 -0.17
C THR A 225 -6.04 8.12 -1.62
N HIS A 226 -6.98 8.10 -2.55
CA HIS A 226 -6.68 8.28 -3.98
C HIS A 226 -5.92 9.59 -4.25
N ARG A 227 -6.30 10.68 -3.57
CA ARG A 227 -5.62 11.99 -3.64
C ARG A 227 -4.15 11.91 -3.22
N GLN A 228 -3.86 11.24 -2.11
CA GLN A 228 -2.49 11.07 -1.64
C GLN A 228 -1.67 10.20 -2.59
N VAL A 229 -2.28 9.11 -3.11
CA VAL A 229 -1.62 8.19 -4.04
C VAL A 229 -1.22 8.92 -5.32
N ILE A 230 -2.09 9.73 -5.91
CA ILE A 230 -1.77 10.43 -7.17
C ILE A 230 -0.66 11.46 -6.98
N LEU A 231 -0.71 12.23 -5.88
CA LEU A 231 0.35 13.19 -5.53
C LEU A 231 1.69 12.49 -5.31
N SER A 232 1.67 11.27 -4.77
CA SER A 232 2.89 10.48 -4.56
C SER A 232 3.47 9.89 -5.84
N GLN A 233 2.61 9.51 -6.79
CA GLN A 233 3.04 9.02 -8.10
C GLN A 233 3.69 10.13 -8.91
N TYR A 234 3.12 11.34 -8.88
CA TYR A 234 3.67 12.50 -9.58
C TYR A 234 4.98 13.02 -8.96
N ASN A 235 5.09 13.01 -7.63
CA ASN A 235 6.30 13.49 -6.93
C ASN A 235 7.50 12.53 -7.01
N LYS A 236 7.32 11.31 -7.52
CA LYS A 236 8.47 10.50 -7.93
C LYS A 236 9.07 11.19 -9.14
N LYS A 237 10.17 11.91 -8.94
CA LYS A 237 11.02 12.36 -10.04
C LYS A 237 11.29 11.13 -10.90
N GLU A 238 10.66 11.05 -12.07
CA GLU A 238 11.19 10.22 -13.14
C GLU A 238 12.64 10.63 -13.28
N SER A 239 13.56 9.68 -13.18
CA SER A 239 14.88 9.90 -13.73
C SER A 239 14.64 10.44 -15.13
N GLU A 240 15.23 11.58 -15.48
CA GLU A 240 15.29 12.05 -16.86
C GLU A 240 16.21 11.14 -17.70
N ASN A 241 16.04 9.83 -17.57
CA ASN A 241 16.74 8.83 -18.32
C ASN A 241 16.31 8.97 -19.77
N PRO A 242 17.24 9.26 -20.69
CA PRO A 242 16.92 9.42 -22.10
C PRO A 242 16.22 8.18 -22.70
N ILE A 243 16.45 6.99 -22.16
CA ILE A 243 15.80 5.75 -22.61
C ILE A 243 14.30 5.78 -22.31
N ASP A 244 13.91 6.18 -21.09
CA ASP A 244 12.50 6.29 -20.72
C ASP A 244 11.79 7.33 -21.60
N LYS A 245 12.46 8.44 -21.92
CA LYS A 245 11.95 9.47 -22.85
C LYS A 245 11.77 8.94 -24.29
N ILE A 246 12.59 8.00 -24.75
CA ILE A 246 12.46 7.38 -26.08
C ILE A 246 11.25 6.44 -26.09
N ILE A 247 11.13 5.56 -25.10
CA ILE A 247 10.02 4.60 -24.99
C ILE A 247 8.67 5.32 -24.93
N ILE A 248 8.56 6.36 -24.11
CA ILE A 248 7.32 7.16 -24.00
C ILE A 248 6.95 7.80 -25.36
N LYS A 249 7.93 8.28 -26.13
CA LYS A 249 7.67 8.87 -27.45
C LYS A 249 7.16 7.84 -28.45
N GLU A 250 7.70 6.62 -28.43
CA GLU A 250 7.24 5.52 -29.28
C GLU A 250 5.80 5.11 -28.93
N ASP A 251 5.49 4.94 -27.64
CA ASP A 251 4.13 4.59 -27.19
C ASP A 251 3.09 5.66 -27.57
N ILE A 252 3.44 6.94 -27.44
CA ILE A 252 2.57 8.06 -27.85
C ILE A 252 2.32 8.04 -29.37
N GLN A 253 3.34 7.74 -30.18
CA GLN A 253 3.17 7.64 -31.64
C GLN A 253 2.24 6.48 -32.03
N ILE A 254 2.29 5.35 -31.32
CA ILE A 254 1.37 4.22 -31.53
C ILE A 254 -0.08 4.61 -31.24
N ILE A 255 -0.31 5.42 -30.21
CA ILE A 255 -1.66 5.93 -29.89
C ILE A 255 -2.16 6.82 -31.04
N HIS A 256 -1.34 7.75 -31.52
CA HIS A 256 -1.76 8.67 -32.59
C HIS A 256 -1.94 8.03 -33.97
N SER A 257 -1.18 6.97 -34.28
CA SER A 257 -1.29 6.25 -35.55
C SER A 257 -2.54 5.37 -35.67
N ASN A 258 -3.21 5.05 -34.55
CA ASN A 258 -4.46 4.29 -34.56
C ASN A 258 -5.72 5.16 -34.72
N TYR A 259 -5.58 6.48 -34.89
CA TYR A 259 -6.69 7.43 -35.08
C TYR A 259 -6.67 8.15 -36.45
N LEU A 260 -5.89 7.66 -37.42
CA LEU A 260 -5.91 8.04 -38.84
C LEU A 260 -6.24 6.82 -39.69
#